data_AF-A0A3P9AFB5-F1
#
_entry.id   AF-A0A3P9AFB5-F1
#
_cell.length_a   1.000
_cell.length_b   1.000
_cell.length_c   1.000
_cell.angle_alpha   90.00
_cell.angle_beta   90.00
_cell.angle_gamma   90.00
#
_symmetry.space_group_name_H-M   'P 1'
#
loop_
_entity.id
_entity.type
_entity.pdbx_description
1 polymer ?
#
loop_
_entity_poly.entity_id
_entity_poly.type
_entity_poly.pdbx_seq_one_letter_code
_entity_poly.pdbx_strand_id
1 'polypeptide(L)'
;MAEPDYLEGDCEELIKPKKLLNPVKGSRNHQDLHRELMMNQKRGLAPQNKPELQKVLEKRKREQVLKAQREEQEAHTKRSDLEIELMKRQQKLEQLELDQQKDEEEQENTPEFVKMKSNLRRTKQEADGEERTT
;
A
#
# COMPACT_ATOMS: atom_id res chain seq x y z
N MET A 1 -26.36 72.20 30.39
CA MET A 1 -24.90 72.20 30.15
C MET A 1 -24.71 71.89 28.69
N ALA A 2 -24.08 72.78 27.92
CA ALA A 2 -23.79 72.55 26.51
C ALA A 2 -22.57 71.62 26.40
N GLU A 3 -22.65 70.59 25.56
CA GLU A 3 -21.49 69.74 25.24
C GLU A 3 -20.39 70.58 24.56
N PRO A 4 -19.11 70.33 24.87
CA PRO A 4 -18.02 71.04 24.22
C PRO A 4 -17.90 70.54 22.77
N ASP A 5 -18.00 71.49 21.85
CA ASP A 5 -17.77 71.29 20.42
C ASP A 5 -16.28 71.01 20.22
N TYR A 6 -15.90 69.73 20.15
CA TYR A 6 -14.54 69.34 19.80
C TYR A 6 -14.36 69.65 18.33
N LEU A 7 -13.81 70.84 18.05
CA LEU A 7 -13.32 71.22 16.75
C LEU A 7 -12.57 70.02 16.14
N GLU A 8 -13.15 69.47 15.08
CA GLU A 8 -12.53 68.53 14.15
C GLU A 8 -11.48 69.30 13.31
N GLY A 9 -10.63 70.03 14.02
CA GLY A 9 -9.49 70.75 13.49
C GLY A 9 -8.36 69.76 13.39
N ASP A 10 -8.04 69.40 12.16
CA ASP A 10 -6.82 68.72 11.72
C ASP A 10 -5.69 68.79 12.76
N CYS A 11 -5.48 67.68 13.47
CA CYS A 11 -4.27 67.43 14.25
C CYS A 11 -3.09 67.20 13.29
N GLU A 12 -2.75 68.21 12.49
CA GLU A 12 -1.57 68.24 11.59
C GLU A 12 -0.25 68.21 12.40
N GLU A 13 -0.30 68.52 13.71
CA GLU A 13 0.86 68.43 14.62
C GLU A 13 1.08 67.04 15.23
N LEU A 14 0.15 66.09 15.04
CA LEU A 14 0.31 64.74 15.61
C LEU A 14 1.24 63.91 14.73
N ILE A 15 2.44 63.57 15.25
CA ILE A 15 3.40 62.71 14.55
C ILE A 15 2.78 61.33 14.32
N LYS A 16 2.30 61.10 13.08
CA LYS A 16 1.81 59.79 12.65
C LYS A 16 3.01 58.86 12.44
N PRO A 17 3.01 57.64 13.01
CA PRO A 17 4.06 56.68 12.74
C PRO A 17 4.10 56.33 11.24
N LYS A 18 5.16 56.77 10.56
CA LYS A 18 5.39 56.46 9.14
C LYS A 18 5.98 55.05 9.04
N LYS A 19 5.40 54.22 8.18
CA LYS A 19 5.99 52.92 7.85
C LYS A 19 7.34 53.15 7.17
N LEU A 20 8.41 52.67 7.79
CA LEU A 20 9.74 52.73 7.20
C LEU A 20 9.75 51.95 5.89
N LEU A 21 10.29 52.56 4.84
CA LEU A 21 10.45 51.90 3.55
C LEU A 21 11.51 50.81 3.70
N ASN A 22 11.15 49.58 3.37
CA ASN A 22 12.11 48.48 3.38
C ASN A 22 13.13 48.71 2.26
N PRO A 23 14.42 48.93 2.57
CA PRO A 23 15.44 49.24 1.56
C PRO A 23 15.60 48.13 0.52
N VAL A 24 15.33 46.87 0.88
CA VAL A 24 15.34 45.71 -0.02
C VAL A 24 14.17 45.75 -1.00
N LYS A 25 13.01 46.26 -0.56
CA LYS A 25 11.82 46.43 -1.42
C LYS A 25 11.88 47.72 -2.22
N GLY A 26 12.60 48.75 -1.77
CA GLY A 26 12.80 49.99 -2.52
C GLY A 26 13.78 49.85 -3.69
N SER A 27 14.77 48.95 -3.58
CA SER A 27 15.77 48.74 -4.64
C SER A 27 15.27 47.77 -5.72
N ARG A 28 15.01 48.29 -6.92
CA ARG A 28 14.64 47.47 -8.09
C ARG A 28 15.72 46.45 -8.44
N ASN A 29 16.99 46.86 -8.41
CA ASN A 29 18.13 45.99 -8.69
C ASN A 29 18.20 44.79 -7.74
N HIS A 30 17.92 44.99 -6.45
CA HIS A 30 17.88 43.88 -5.49
C HIS A 30 16.73 42.90 -5.81
N GLN A 31 15.56 43.42 -6.17
CA GLN A 31 14.43 42.55 -6.51
C GLN A 31 14.69 41.74 -7.78
N ASP A 32 15.30 42.36 -8.79
CA ASP A 32 15.64 41.72 -10.05
C ASP A 32 16.69 40.61 -9.83
N LEU A 33 17.75 40.90 -9.07
CA LEU A 33 18.73 39.88 -8.68
C LEU A 33 18.08 38.72 -7.90
N HIS A 34 17.19 39.01 -6.94
CA HIS A 34 16.49 37.95 -6.20
C HIS A 34 15.63 37.06 -7.12
N ARG A 35 14.91 37.67 -8.07
CA ARG A 35 14.15 36.93 -9.08
C ARG A 35 15.06 36.02 -9.91
N GLU A 36 16.16 36.56 -10.42
CA GLU A 36 17.12 35.79 -11.22
C GLU A 36 17.74 34.63 -10.44
N LEU A 37 18.14 34.85 -9.19
CA LEU A 37 18.67 33.78 -8.32
C LEU A 37 17.64 32.67 -8.10
N MET A 38 16.38 33.03 -7.81
CA MET A 38 15.29 32.05 -7.65
C MET A 38 15.00 31.30 -8.96
N MET A 39 15.07 31.99 -10.11
CA MET A 39 14.92 31.35 -11.43
C MET A 39 16.07 30.38 -11.72
N ASN A 40 17.32 30.78 -11.47
CA ASN A 40 18.50 29.94 -11.68
C ASN A 40 18.51 28.70 -10.77
N GLN A 41 18.05 28.85 -9.52
CA GLN A 41 17.86 27.72 -8.60
C GLN A 41 16.79 26.74 -9.11
N LYS A 42 15.64 27.24 -9.57
CA LYS A 42 14.58 26.41 -10.16
C LYS A 42 15.03 25.73 -11.46
N ARG A 43 15.88 26.39 -12.25
CA ARG A 43 16.45 25.87 -13.50
C ARG A 43 17.67 24.96 -13.29
N GLY A 44 18.15 24.80 -12.06
CA GLY A 44 19.29 23.92 -11.74
C GLY A 44 20.65 24.45 -12.19
N LEU A 45 20.75 25.72 -12.59
CA LEU A 45 22.00 26.34 -13.09
C LEU A 45 22.95 26.78 -11.97
N ALA A 46 22.45 26.93 -10.74
CA ALA A 46 23.26 27.31 -9.58
C ALA A 46 23.86 26.07 -8.89
N PRO A 47 25.09 26.16 -8.33
CA PRO A 47 25.69 25.13 -7.50
C PRO A 47 24.70 24.71 -6.41
N GLN A 48 24.29 23.44 -6.43
CA GLN A 48 23.25 22.88 -5.58
C GLN A 48 23.75 22.65 -4.15
N ASN A 49 24.25 23.70 -3.49
CA ASN A 49 24.40 23.68 -2.04
C ASN A 49 23.01 23.89 -1.42
N LYS A 50 22.10 22.94 -1.66
CA LYS A 50 20.80 22.93 -0.97
C LYS A 50 21.06 22.99 0.53
N PRO A 51 20.35 23.83 1.29
CA PRO A 51 20.49 23.82 2.74
C PRO A 51 20.14 22.41 3.27
N GLU A 52 20.84 21.97 4.31
CA GLU A 52 20.69 20.61 4.86
C GLU A 52 19.22 20.29 5.21
N LEU A 53 18.48 21.26 5.74
CA LEU A 53 17.05 21.12 6.01
C LEU A 53 16.25 20.74 4.75
N GLN A 54 16.52 21.38 3.61
CA GLN A 54 15.83 21.06 2.36
C GLN A 54 16.18 19.66 1.87
N LYS A 55 17.46 19.25 1.96
CA LYS A 55 17.87 17.88 1.62
C LYS A 55 17.15 16.85 2.48
N VAL A 56 17.07 17.08 3.79
CA VAL A 56 16.39 16.20 4.74
C VAL A 56 14.89 16.11 4.45
N LEU A 57 14.22 17.22 4.17
CA LEU A 57 12.78 17.22 3.81
C LEU A 57 12.52 16.48 2.49
N GLU A 58 13.35 16.72 1.46
CA GLU A 58 13.25 16.00 0.19
C GLU A 58 13.48 14.50 0.37
N LYS A 59 14.50 14.12 1.16
CA LYS A 59 14.78 12.72 1.50
C LYS A 59 13.61 12.06 2.23
N ARG A 60 13.09 12.71 3.28
CA ARG A 60 11.92 12.22 4.04
C ARG A 60 10.70 12.03 3.15
N LYS A 61 10.43 12.97 2.24
CA LYS A 61 9.32 12.86 1.29
C LYS A 61 9.49 11.66 0.35
N ARG A 62 10.70 11.44 -0.17
CA ARG A 62 11.01 10.28 -1.02
C ARG A 62 10.85 8.96 -0.25
N GLU A 63 11.36 8.89 0.97
CA GLU A 63 11.23 7.71 1.83
C GLU A 63 9.77 7.39 2.15
N GLN A 64 8.94 8.39 2.40
CA GLN A 64 7.51 8.19 2.65
C GLN A 64 6.79 7.60 1.44
N VAL A 65 7.07 8.11 0.23
CA VAL A 65 6.48 7.58 -1.01
C VAL A 65 6.93 6.14 -1.25
N LEU A 66 8.23 5.86 -1.05
CA LEU A 66 8.77 4.52 -1.23
C LEU A 66 8.18 3.52 -0.22
N LYS A 67 7.96 3.95 1.03
CA LYS A 67 7.31 3.14 2.06
C LYS A 67 5.87 2.83 1.69
N ALA A 68 5.10 3.83 1.24
CA ALA A 68 3.73 3.64 0.80
C ALA A 68 3.64 2.66 -0.39
N GLN A 69 4.51 2.82 -1.39
CA GLN A 69 4.58 1.91 -2.53
C GLN A 69 4.97 0.49 -2.11
N ARG A 70 5.92 0.35 -1.17
CA ARG A 70 6.30 -0.96 -0.63
C ARG A 70 5.15 -1.60 0.14
N GLU A 71 4.43 -0.85 0.98
CA GLU A 71 3.26 -1.35 1.71
C GLU A 71 2.14 -1.80 0.75
N GLU A 72 1.90 -1.06 -0.32
CA GLU A 72 0.96 -1.44 -1.39
C GLU A 72 1.41 -2.71 -2.12
N GLN A 73 2.68 -2.80 -2.52
CA GLN A 73 3.23 -4.01 -3.12
C GLN A 73 3.22 -5.19 -2.16
N GLU A 74 3.52 -5.00 -0.88
CA GLU A 74 3.41 -6.03 0.15
C GLU A 74 1.96 -6.45 0.35
N ALA A 75 0.98 -5.55 0.29
CA ALA A 75 -0.42 -5.90 0.36
C ALA A 75 -0.88 -6.71 -0.86
N HIS A 76 -0.31 -6.45 -2.04
CA HIS A 76 -0.59 -7.21 -3.26
C HIS A 76 0.19 -8.54 -3.36
N THR A 77 1.39 -8.62 -2.79
CA THR A 77 2.25 -9.81 -2.85
C THR A 77 2.05 -10.76 -1.68
N LYS A 78 1.72 -10.25 -0.49
CA LYS A 78 1.21 -11.08 0.61
C LYS A 78 -0.18 -11.54 0.20
N ARG A 79 -0.25 -12.73 -0.37
CA ARG A 79 -1.50 -13.45 -0.60
C ARG A 79 -2.34 -13.38 0.67
N SER A 80 -3.60 -13.02 0.54
CA SER A 80 -4.51 -12.94 1.67
C SER A 80 -4.55 -14.30 2.39
N ASP A 81 -4.76 -14.32 3.71
CA ASP A 81 -4.97 -15.57 4.47
C ASP A 81 -6.02 -16.47 3.80
N LEU A 82 -7.09 -15.87 3.24
CA LEU A 82 -8.11 -16.57 2.46
C LEU A 82 -7.55 -17.18 1.17
N GLU A 83 -6.72 -16.45 0.44
CA GLU A 83 -6.09 -16.91 -0.80
C GLU A 83 -5.14 -18.09 -0.53
N ILE A 84 -4.38 -18.02 0.57
CA ILE A 84 -3.54 -19.11 1.05
C ILE A 84 -4.39 -20.36 1.34
N GLU A 85 -5.51 -20.21 2.04
CA GLU A 85 -6.37 -21.34 2.39
C GLU A 85 -7.09 -21.94 1.17
N LEU A 86 -7.50 -21.11 0.22
CA LEU A 86 -8.05 -21.56 -1.07
C LEU A 86 -7.04 -22.42 -1.84
N MET A 87 -5.78 -21.98 -1.92
CA MET A 87 -4.73 -22.78 -2.57
C MET A 87 -4.48 -24.10 -1.86
N LYS A 88 -4.43 -24.12 -0.52
CA LYS A 88 -4.29 -25.39 0.23
C LYS A 88 -5.45 -26.33 -0.06
N ARG A 89 -6.68 -25.80 -0.11
CA ARG A 89 -7.87 -26.59 -0.46
C ARG A 89 -7.77 -27.13 -1.88
N GLN A 90 -7.32 -26.31 -2.84
CA GLN A 90 -7.10 -26.75 -4.22
C GLN A 90 -6.08 -27.89 -4.29
N GLN A 91 -4.90 -27.73 -3.69
CA GLN A 91 -3.86 -28.78 -3.65
C GLN A 91 -4.37 -30.09 -3.04
N LYS A 92 -5.21 -30.00 -2.00
CA LYS A 92 -5.81 -31.17 -1.38
C LYS A 92 -6.79 -31.88 -2.30
N LEU A 93 -7.59 -31.13 -3.08
CA LEU A 93 -8.50 -31.71 -4.06
C LEU A 93 -7.73 -32.37 -5.20
N GLU A 94 -6.68 -31.72 -5.73
CA GLU A 94 -5.82 -32.28 -6.77
C GLU A 94 -5.14 -33.58 -6.32
N GLN A 95 -4.71 -33.68 -5.05
CA GLN A 95 -4.18 -34.94 -4.49
C GLN A 95 -5.25 -36.03 -4.43
N LEU A 96 -6.45 -35.71 -3.98
CA LEU A 96 -7.55 -36.68 -3.90
C LEU A 96 -7.99 -37.18 -5.28
N GLU A 97 -7.96 -36.32 -6.29
CA GLU A 97 -8.23 -36.70 -7.68
C GLU A 97 -7.13 -37.62 -8.23
N LEU A 98 -5.87 -37.29 -7.96
CA LEU A 98 -4.73 -38.11 -8.38
C LEU A 98 -4.74 -39.49 -7.71
N ASP A 99 -5.06 -39.56 -6.41
CA ASP A 99 -5.14 -40.83 -5.69
C ASP A 99 -6.32 -41.67 -6.16
N GLN A 100 -7.49 -41.06 -6.46
CA GLN A 100 -8.61 -41.77 -7.10
C GLN A 100 -8.23 -42.35 -8.47
N GLN A 101 -7.53 -41.58 -9.31
CA GLN A 101 -7.06 -42.07 -10.61
C GLN A 101 -6.09 -43.24 -10.47
N LYS A 102 -5.18 -43.19 -9.49
CA LYS A 102 -4.27 -44.32 -9.20
C LYS A 102 -5.03 -45.54 -8.70
N ASP A 103 -6.01 -45.35 -7.82
CA ASP A 103 -6.83 -46.45 -7.30
C ASP A 103 -7.62 -47.11 -8.44
N GLU A 104 -8.17 -46.31 -9.36
CA GLU A 104 -8.85 -46.80 -10.57
C GLU A 104 -7.88 -47.56 -11.49
N GLU A 105 -6.69 -47.00 -11.77
CA GLU A 105 -5.66 -47.65 -12.59
C GLU A 105 -5.13 -48.94 -11.94
N GLU A 106 -4.91 -48.96 -10.63
CA GLU A 106 -4.50 -50.16 -9.89
C GLU A 106 -5.61 -51.20 -9.92
N GLN A 107 -6.87 -50.77 -9.78
CA GLN A 107 -8.02 -51.65 -9.89
C GLN A 107 -8.16 -52.21 -11.31
N GLU A 108 -7.93 -51.45 -12.38
CA GLU A 108 -7.90 -51.94 -13.75
C GLU A 108 -6.76 -52.95 -13.98
N ASN A 109 -5.55 -52.62 -13.55
CA ASN A 109 -4.35 -53.46 -13.68
C ASN A 109 -4.37 -54.71 -12.78
N THR A 110 -5.23 -54.76 -11.77
CA THR A 110 -5.35 -55.93 -10.89
C THR A 110 -5.89 -57.13 -11.70
N PRO A 111 -5.23 -58.30 -11.65
CA PRO A 111 -5.67 -59.49 -12.38
C PRO A 111 -7.08 -59.94 -12.00
N GLU A 112 -7.87 -60.39 -12.98
CA GLU A 112 -9.28 -60.75 -12.76
C GLU A 112 -9.52 -61.84 -11.71
N PHE A 113 -8.61 -62.81 -11.59
CA PHE A 113 -8.74 -63.87 -10.59
C PHE A 113 -8.63 -63.32 -9.15
N VAL A 114 -7.92 -62.21 -8.93
CA VAL A 114 -7.82 -61.53 -7.63
C VAL A 114 -9.13 -60.81 -7.33
N LYS A 115 -9.74 -60.15 -8.34
CA LYS A 115 -11.06 -59.49 -8.25
C LYS A 115 -12.19 -60.48 -7.96
N MET A 116 -12.21 -61.62 -8.67
CA MET A 116 -13.17 -62.71 -8.42
C MET A 116 -13.04 -63.28 -7.00
N LYS A 117 -11.80 -63.43 -6.49
CA LYS A 117 -11.54 -63.97 -5.15
C LYS A 117 -12.00 -63.03 -4.03
N SER A 118 -11.83 -61.71 -4.18
CA SER A 118 -12.33 -60.74 -3.20
C SER A 118 -13.87 -60.71 -3.18
N ASN A 119 -14.51 -60.73 -4.35
CA ASN A 119 -15.98 -60.79 -4.46
C ASN A 119 -16.54 -62.06 -3.82
N LEU A 120 -15.93 -63.22 -4.07
CA LEU A 120 -16.35 -64.49 -3.47
C LEU A 120 -16.15 -64.51 -1.94
N ARG A 121 -15.11 -63.83 -1.43
CA ARG A 121 -14.92 -63.66 0.02
C ARG A 121 -16.00 -62.75 0.63
N ARG A 122 -16.40 -61.70 -0.08
CA ARG A 122 -17.43 -60.74 0.37
C ARG A 122 -18.80 -61.39 0.44
N THR A 123 -19.20 -62.11 -0.60
CA THR A 123 -20.48 -62.86 -0.62
C THR A 123 -20.53 -63.96 0.44
N LYS A 124 -19.41 -64.63 0.70
CA LYS A 124 -19.32 -65.60 1.80
C LYS A 124 -19.52 -64.96 3.17
N GLN A 125 -18.92 -63.78 3.41
CA GLN A 125 -19.12 -63.05 4.68
C GLN A 125 -20.55 -62.52 4.84
N GLU A 126 -21.19 -62.11 3.76
CA GLU A 126 -22.60 -61.69 3.76
C GLU A 126 -23.52 -62.89 4.04
N ALA A 127 -23.27 -64.05 3.42
CA ALA A 127 -24.01 -65.30 3.70
C ALA A 127 -23.79 -65.83 5.13
N ASP A 128 -22.55 -65.86 5.62
CA ASP A 128 -22.21 -66.26 7.01
C ASP A 128 -22.77 -65.24 8.04
N GLY A 129 -23.02 -64.00 7.63
CA GLY A 129 -23.63 -62.93 8.43
C GLY A 129 -25.14 -63.05 8.54
N GLU A 130 -25.82 -63.40 7.43
CA GLU A 130 -27.26 -63.69 7.42
C GLU A 130 -27.60 -64.95 8.24
N GLU A 131 -26.79 -66.03 8.16
CA GLU A 131 -26.97 -67.26 8.94
C GLU A 131 -26.86 -67.07 10.47
N ARG A 132 -26.23 -65.99 10.94
CA ARG A 132 -26.12 -65.67 12.37
C ARG A 132 -27.26 -64.79 12.90
N THR A 133 -28.10 -64.26 12.03
CA THR A 133 -29.20 -63.33 12.38
C THR A 133 -30.59 -63.96 12.33
N THR A 134 -30.70 -65.22 11.92
CA THR A 134 -31.90 -66.07 11.97
C THR A 134 -31.77 -67.16 13.02
#